data_AF-A0A2A4V9E7-F1
#
_entry.id   AF-A0A2A4V9E7-F1
#
_cell.length_a   1.000
_cell.length_b   1.000
_cell.length_c   1.000
_cell.angle_alpha   90.00
_cell.angle_beta   90.00
_cell.angle_gamma   90.00
#
_symmetry.space_group_name_H-M   'P 1'
#
loop_
_entity.id
_entity.type
_entity.pdbx_description
1 polymer ?
#
loop_
_entity_poly.entity_id
_entity_poly.type
_entity_poly.pdbx_seq_one_letter_code
_entity_poly.pdbx_strand_id
1 'polypeptide(L)'
;MSVPNYQSFMTPLLRELADGCVVRLKDIDTKVYNQLGLTPEQLQLRIPSGKQTYAYHRLGWAKTYLVQAGLIEQPKRAYCNITDIGTQALASGKEIDNRYLSQFSDFIAFKMRSNKDETEVLQHDLANSSNEQTPQETLETAFETINSALTADILDTILKASPEFFENLVVDLMVAMGYGGSRKDAGQATQYSQDGGIDGIIKEDKLGLEMIYLQAKRYTNKTVGRPDLQAFAGALDMHRAKKGVFITTSSFSKEAQEFTGMIEKRIVLIDGERLTELMLEHNLGVSIKQVFEIKTIDTDYFSEE
;
A
#
# COMPACT_ATOMS: atom_id res chain seq x y z
N MET A 1 -8.14 -13.80 -9.25
CA MET A 1 -9.35 -14.19 -8.48
C MET A 1 -9.51 -13.17 -7.37
N SER A 2 -10.65 -12.49 -7.28
CA SER A 2 -10.91 -11.47 -6.26
C SER A 2 -11.60 -12.10 -5.04
N VAL A 3 -11.39 -11.51 -3.86
CA VAL A 3 -12.24 -11.78 -2.70
C VAL A 3 -13.62 -11.15 -2.99
N PRO A 4 -14.75 -11.77 -2.62
CA PRO A 4 -16.08 -11.14 -2.72
C PRO A 4 -16.15 -9.81 -1.98
N ASN A 5 -17.07 -8.94 -2.38
CA ASN A 5 -17.29 -7.66 -1.70
C ASN A 5 -17.76 -7.89 -0.24
N TYR A 6 -17.71 -6.84 0.59
CA TYR A 6 -18.08 -6.96 2.01
C TYR A 6 -19.58 -7.25 2.23
N GLN A 7 -20.45 -6.94 1.27
CA GLN A 7 -21.89 -7.21 1.38
C GLN A 7 -22.15 -8.72 1.35
N SER A 8 -21.40 -9.48 0.55
CA SER A 8 -21.47 -10.95 0.50
C SER A 8 -21.18 -11.62 1.85
N PHE A 9 -20.43 -10.96 2.74
CA PHE A 9 -20.12 -11.50 4.08
C PHE A 9 -21.28 -11.33 5.09
N MET A 10 -22.25 -10.46 4.83
CA MET A 10 -23.31 -10.13 5.78
C MET A 10 -24.23 -11.32 6.08
N THR A 11 -24.73 -11.99 5.04
CA THR A 11 -25.66 -13.12 5.20
C THR A 11 -25.00 -14.34 5.86
N PRO A 12 -23.80 -14.80 5.43
CA PRO A 12 -23.09 -15.88 6.09
C PRO A 12 -22.73 -15.57 7.56
N LEU A 13 -22.34 -14.33 7.86
CA LEU A 13 -22.06 -13.90 9.23
C LEU A 13 -23.31 -14.01 10.12
N LEU A 14 -24.47 -13.54 9.66
CA LEU A 14 -25.73 -13.70 10.41
C LEU A 14 -26.11 -15.16 10.60
N ARG A 15 -25.86 -16.02 9.62
CA ARG A 15 -26.13 -17.46 9.73
C ARG A 15 -25.28 -18.12 10.81
N GLU A 16 -24.01 -17.73 10.96
CA GLU A 16 -23.15 -18.22 12.04
C GLU A 16 -23.55 -17.72 13.43
N LEU A 17 -24.33 -16.64 13.51
CA LEU A 17 -24.87 -16.10 14.77
C LEU A 17 -26.30 -16.58 15.07
N ALA A 18 -26.90 -17.40 14.20
CA ALA A 18 -28.30 -17.79 14.29
C ALA A 18 -28.64 -18.65 15.51
N ASP A 19 -27.63 -19.19 16.21
CA ASP A 19 -27.78 -19.93 17.46
C ASP A 19 -28.05 -19.03 18.68
N GLY A 20 -27.98 -17.71 18.52
CA GLY A 20 -28.18 -16.73 19.60
C GLY A 20 -27.04 -16.70 20.62
N CYS A 21 -25.90 -17.35 20.33
CA CYS A 21 -24.76 -17.36 21.23
C CYS A 21 -23.92 -16.09 21.04
N VAL A 22 -23.46 -15.53 22.16
CA VAL A 22 -22.46 -14.45 22.15
C VAL A 22 -21.11 -15.03 21.76
N VAL A 23 -20.66 -14.78 20.53
CA VAL A 23 -19.41 -15.34 19.99
C VAL A 23 -18.44 -14.24 19.57
N ARG A 24 -17.14 -14.53 19.62
CA ARG A 24 -16.12 -13.61 19.11
C ARG A 24 -16.05 -13.74 17.59
N LEU A 25 -15.95 -12.62 16.88
CA LEU A 25 -15.87 -12.63 15.40
C LEU A 25 -14.73 -13.51 14.87
N LYS A 26 -13.58 -13.52 15.57
CA LYS A 26 -12.41 -14.32 15.23
C LYS A 26 -12.65 -15.84 15.38
N ASP A 27 -13.59 -16.25 16.21
CA ASP A 27 -13.86 -17.67 16.47
C ASP A 27 -14.79 -18.27 15.40
N ILE A 28 -15.48 -17.41 14.63
CA ILE A 28 -16.42 -17.80 13.56
C ILE A 28 -15.95 -17.42 12.15
N ASP A 29 -14.85 -16.67 12.02
CA ASP A 29 -14.38 -16.15 10.74
C ASP A 29 -14.15 -17.25 9.68
N THR A 30 -13.52 -18.35 10.09
CA THR A 30 -13.20 -19.48 9.23
C THR A 30 -14.46 -20.17 8.73
N LYS A 31 -15.50 -20.25 9.56
CA LYS A 31 -16.79 -20.81 9.15
C LYS A 31 -17.48 -19.90 8.12
N VAL A 32 -17.45 -18.59 8.34
CA VAL A 32 -17.95 -17.60 7.37
C VAL A 32 -17.21 -17.71 6.03
N TYR A 33 -15.88 -17.82 6.06
CA TYR A 33 -15.07 -17.98 4.84
C TYR A 33 -15.38 -19.28 4.10
N ASN A 34 -15.59 -20.38 4.83
CA ASN A 34 -15.97 -21.67 4.26
C ASN A 34 -17.35 -21.61 3.59
N GLN A 35 -18.33 -20.93 4.19
CA GLN A 35 -19.64 -20.72 3.57
C GLN A 35 -19.55 -19.92 2.26
N LEU A 36 -18.58 -19.01 2.16
CA LEU A 36 -18.30 -18.23 0.95
C LEU A 36 -17.42 -18.97 -0.08
N GLY A 37 -16.90 -20.15 0.27
CA GLY A 37 -16.02 -20.93 -0.60
C GLY A 37 -14.68 -20.25 -0.91
N LEU A 38 -14.14 -19.46 0.03
CA LEU A 38 -12.87 -18.75 -0.18
C LEU A 38 -11.70 -19.73 -0.24
N THR A 39 -10.84 -19.59 -1.25
CA THR A 39 -9.64 -20.41 -1.40
C THR A 39 -8.51 -19.95 -0.47
N PRO A 40 -7.51 -20.81 -0.18
CA PRO A 40 -6.34 -20.40 0.60
C PRO A 40 -5.61 -19.19 0.01
N GLU A 41 -5.55 -19.09 -1.32
CA GLU A 41 -4.94 -17.95 -2.01
C GLU A 41 -5.74 -16.67 -1.78
N GLN A 42 -7.08 -16.73 -1.86
CA GLN A 42 -7.95 -15.59 -1.58
C GLN A 42 -7.84 -15.10 -0.14
N LEU A 43 -7.68 -16.02 0.83
CA LEU A 43 -7.50 -15.68 2.25
C LEU A 43 -6.16 -14.99 2.53
N GLN A 44 -5.17 -15.15 1.65
CA GLN A 44 -3.86 -14.51 1.77
C GLN A 44 -3.79 -13.13 1.09
N LEU A 45 -4.77 -12.76 0.26
CA LEU A 45 -4.81 -11.45 -0.40
C LEU A 45 -4.92 -10.32 0.64
N ARG A 46 -4.06 -9.32 0.52
CA ARG A 46 -3.96 -8.18 1.44
C ARG A 46 -4.44 -6.89 0.79
N ILE A 47 -5.01 -6.02 1.61
CA ILE A 47 -5.28 -4.62 1.23
C ILE A 47 -3.96 -3.92 0.89
N PRO A 48 -3.96 -2.84 0.08
CA PRO A 48 -2.77 -2.05 -0.28
C PRO A 48 -1.79 -1.78 0.85
N SER A 49 -2.30 -1.41 2.03
CA SER A 49 -1.44 -1.13 3.20
C SER A 49 -0.68 -2.34 3.75
N GLY A 50 -0.99 -3.57 3.30
CA GLY A 50 -0.35 -4.81 3.74
C GLY A 50 -0.71 -5.24 5.17
N LYS A 51 -1.41 -4.41 5.95
CA LYS A 51 -1.67 -4.64 7.38
C LYS A 51 -2.69 -5.75 7.64
N GLN A 52 -3.68 -5.91 6.77
CA GLN A 52 -4.78 -6.86 6.94
C GLN A 52 -5.09 -7.60 5.64
N THR A 53 -5.77 -8.75 5.74
CA THR A 53 -6.29 -9.45 4.56
C THR A 53 -7.63 -8.85 4.14
N TYR A 54 -7.94 -8.89 2.85
CA TYR A 54 -9.23 -8.46 2.33
C TYR A 54 -10.39 -9.17 3.02
N ALA A 55 -10.27 -10.49 3.25
CA ALA A 55 -11.31 -11.29 3.90
C ALA A 55 -11.62 -10.81 5.33
N TYR A 56 -10.58 -10.59 6.15
CA TYR A 56 -10.77 -10.12 7.54
C TYR A 56 -11.32 -8.70 7.59
N HIS A 57 -10.81 -7.82 6.72
CA HIS A 57 -11.24 -6.42 6.66
C HIS A 57 -12.72 -6.30 6.24
N ARG A 58 -13.11 -7.00 5.18
CA ARG A 58 -14.48 -7.03 4.66
C ARG A 58 -15.46 -7.68 5.63
N LEU A 59 -15.05 -8.74 6.33
CA LEU A 59 -15.83 -9.33 7.42
C LEU A 59 -16.07 -8.31 8.56
N GLY A 60 -15.04 -7.53 8.91
CA GLY A 60 -15.15 -6.47 9.92
C GLY A 60 -16.15 -5.37 9.53
N TRP A 61 -16.19 -4.99 8.24
CA TRP A 61 -17.17 -4.04 7.71
C TRP A 61 -18.58 -4.61 7.64
N ALA A 62 -18.74 -5.87 7.22
CA ALA A 62 -20.02 -6.57 7.27
C ALA A 62 -20.60 -6.55 8.69
N LYS A 63 -19.79 -6.91 9.70
CA LYS A 63 -20.18 -6.80 11.12
C LYS A 63 -20.58 -5.37 11.48
N THR A 64 -19.77 -4.38 11.12
CA THR A 64 -20.03 -2.97 11.46
C THR A 64 -21.38 -2.52 10.91
N TYR A 65 -21.70 -2.83 9.66
CA TYR A 65 -22.95 -2.42 9.04
C TYR A 65 -24.16 -3.14 9.63
N LEU A 66 -24.04 -4.42 9.94
CA LEU A 66 -25.08 -5.18 10.63
C LEU A 66 -25.36 -4.64 12.04
N VAL A 67 -24.32 -4.19 12.76
CA VAL A 67 -24.48 -3.52 14.05
C VAL A 67 -25.19 -2.18 13.90
N GLN A 68 -24.77 -1.35 12.93
CA GLN A 68 -25.42 -0.04 12.69
C GLN A 68 -26.86 -0.16 12.20
N ALA A 69 -27.23 -1.29 11.59
CA ALA A 69 -28.60 -1.59 11.20
C ALA A 69 -29.44 -2.28 12.30
N GLY A 70 -28.83 -2.61 13.44
CA GLY A 70 -29.51 -3.25 14.58
C GLY A 70 -29.77 -4.76 14.42
N LEU A 71 -29.20 -5.41 13.40
CA LEU A 71 -29.35 -6.87 13.19
C LEU A 71 -28.44 -7.69 14.10
N ILE A 72 -27.33 -7.09 14.53
CA ILE A 72 -26.37 -7.67 15.46
C ILE A 72 -26.13 -6.65 16.57
N GLU A 73 -26.00 -7.11 17.81
CA GLU A 73 -25.51 -6.31 18.91
C GLU A 73 -24.07 -6.71 19.29
N GLN A 74 -23.36 -5.77 19.90
CA GLN A 74 -21.97 -5.96 20.31
C GLN A 74 -21.88 -5.77 21.84
N PRO A 75 -22.12 -6.84 22.64
CA PRO A 75 -22.17 -6.73 24.10
C PRO A 75 -20.80 -6.35 24.72
N LYS A 76 -19.71 -6.74 24.06
CA LYS A 76 -18.34 -6.35 24.40
C LYS A 76 -17.45 -6.33 23.15
N ARG A 77 -16.28 -5.71 23.20
CA ARG A 77 -15.39 -5.55 22.04
C ARG A 77 -15.12 -6.89 21.36
N ALA A 78 -15.34 -6.95 20.04
CA ALA A 78 -15.13 -8.13 19.19
C ALA A 78 -16.11 -9.31 19.39
N TYR A 79 -17.07 -9.20 20.31
CA TYR A 79 -18.15 -10.18 20.47
C TYR A 79 -19.42 -9.71 19.77
N CYS A 80 -20.13 -10.64 19.17
CA CYS A 80 -21.34 -10.37 18.40
C CYS A 80 -22.45 -11.30 18.90
N ASN A 81 -23.68 -10.80 18.89
CA ASN A 81 -24.88 -11.59 19.11
C ASN A 81 -25.96 -11.14 18.13
N ILE A 82 -26.75 -12.07 17.59
CA ILE A 82 -27.86 -11.73 16.70
C ILE A 82 -29.02 -11.14 17.51
N THR A 83 -29.70 -10.14 16.96
CA THR A 83 -30.92 -9.58 17.57
C THR A 83 -32.18 -10.27 17.04
N ASP A 84 -33.34 -9.97 17.62
CA ASP A 84 -34.64 -10.43 17.07
C ASP A 84 -34.84 -9.94 15.63
N ILE A 85 -34.41 -8.71 15.34
CA ILE A 85 -34.46 -8.12 13.99
C ILE A 85 -33.53 -8.90 13.04
N GLY A 86 -32.32 -9.24 13.49
CA GLY A 86 -31.39 -10.07 12.72
C GLY A 86 -31.95 -11.45 12.40
N THR A 87 -32.64 -12.06 13.36
CA THR A 87 -33.25 -13.38 13.21
C THR A 87 -34.41 -13.33 12.20
N GLN A 88 -35.27 -12.31 12.29
CA GLN A 88 -36.33 -12.07 11.31
C GLN A 88 -35.75 -11.79 9.91
N ALA A 89 -34.66 -11.03 9.83
CA ALA A 89 -33.98 -10.74 8.58
C ALA A 89 -33.46 -12.03 7.91
N LEU A 90 -32.81 -12.90 8.68
CA LEU A 90 -32.34 -14.20 8.19
C LEU A 90 -33.50 -15.12 7.77
N ALA A 91 -34.59 -15.14 8.54
CA ALA A 91 -35.79 -15.92 8.23
C ALA A 91 -36.52 -15.44 6.97
N SER A 92 -36.34 -14.16 6.58
CA SER A 92 -36.95 -13.61 5.37
C SER A 92 -36.44 -14.25 4.08
N GLY A 93 -35.28 -14.92 4.12
CA GLY A 93 -34.64 -15.56 2.98
C GLY A 93 -34.12 -14.58 1.90
N LYS A 94 -34.24 -13.27 2.14
CA LYS A 94 -33.69 -12.24 1.27
C LYS A 94 -32.18 -12.15 1.45
N GLU A 95 -31.48 -11.74 0.39
CA GLU A 95 -30.07 -11.39 0.48
C GLU A 95 -29.92 -10.13 1.35
N ILE A 96 -29.05 -10.22 2.36
CA ILE A 96 -28.80 -9.12 3.29
C ILE A 96 -27.60 -8.35 2.74
N ASP A 97 -27.89 -7.24 2.06
CA ASP A 97 -26.94 -6.32 1.44
C ASP A 97 -27.21 -4.87 1.89
N ASN A 98 -26.47 -3.88 1.39
CA ASN A 98 -26.73 -2.48 1.74
C ASN A 98 -28.16 -2.05 1.40
N ARG A 99 -28.76 -2.59 0.33
CA ARG A 99 -30.11 -2.26 -0.11
C ARG A 99 -31.14 -2.77 0.90
N TYR A 100 -30.96 -3.99 1.40
CA TYR A 100 -31.74 -4.55 2.49
C TYR A 100 -31.55 -3.73 3.77
N LEU A 101 -30.32 -3.37 4.13
CA LEU A 101 -30.04 -2.57 5.33
C LEU A 101 -30.62 -1.15 5.25
N SER A 102 -30.84 -0.61 4.06
CA SER A 102 -31.42 0.73 3.84
C SER A 102 -32.88 0.85 4.27
N GLN A 103 -33.54 -0.24 4.69
CA GLN A 103 -34.87 -0.16 5.32
C GLN A 103 -34.81 0.25 6.81
N PHE A 104 -33.63 0.20 7.44
CA PHE A 104 -33.45 0.52 8.85
C PHE A 104 -33.01 1.99 9.02
N SER A 105 -33.74 2.75 9.82
CA SER A 105 -33.50 4.18 10.04
C SER A 105 -32.10 4.46 10.62
N ASP A 106 -31.63 3.60 11.52
CA ASP A 106 -30.33 3.77 12.18
C ASP A 106 -29.17 3.58 11.20
N PHE A 107 -29.32 2.66 10.25
CA PHE A 107 -28.35 2.44 9.18
C PHE A 107 -28.28 3.63 8.22
N ILE A 108 -29.45 4.17 7.84
CA ILE A 108 -29.51 5.39 7.03
C ILE A 108 -28.86 6.56 7.78
N ALA A 109 -29.18 6.75 9.07
CA ALA A 109 -28.60 7.82 9.89
C ALA A 109 -27.07 7.70 10.00
N PHE A 110 -26.54 6.49 10.13
CA PHE A 110 -25.10 6.21 10.10
C PHE A 110 -24.45 6.61 8.75
N LYS A 111 -25.06 6.24 7.62
CA LYS A 111 -24.58 6.62 6.28
C LYS A 111 -24.65 8.13 6.03
N MET A 112 -25.75 8.77 6.46
CA MET A 112 -25.98 10.20 6.28
C MET A 112 -25.08 11.07 7.17
N ARG A 113 -24.63 10.59 8.33
CA ARG A 113 -23.63 11.30 9.17
C ARG A 113 -22.33 11.60 8.43
N SER A 114 -22.04 10.89 7.33
CA SER A 114 -20.87 11.10 6.49
C SER A 114 -21.04 12.17 5.40
N ASN A 115 -22.27 12.62 5.09
CA ASN A 115 -22.54 13.62 4.05
C ASN A 115 -23.55 14.65 4.58
N LYS A 116 -23.04 15.81 5.04
CA LYS A 116 -23.88 16.83 5.67
C LYS A 116 -24.65 17.74 4.70
N ASP A 117 -24.39 17.66 3.39
CA ASP A 117 -24.88 18.66 2.43
C ASP A 117 -25.78 18.19 1.27
N GLU A 118 -26.14 16.91 1.12
CA GLU A 118 -27.01 16.50 0.00
C GLU A 118 -28.03 15.43 0.38
N THR A 119 -29.17 15.85 0.91
CA THR A 119 -30.29 14.96 1.29
C THR A 119 -31.01 14.35 0.08
N GLU A 120 -30.88 14.93 -1.12
CA GLU A 120 -31.63 14.52 -2.32
C GLU A 120 -30.84 13.59 -3.27
N VAL A 121 -29.50 13.63 -3.28
CA VAL A 121 -28.67 12.81 -4.18
C VAL A 121 -28.46 11.38 -3.64
N LEU A 122 -28.39 11.24 -2.31
CA LEU A 122 -28.07 9.96 -1.64
C LEU A 122 -29.17 8.91 -1.69
N GLN A 123 -30.45 9.30 -1.81
CA GLN A 123 -31.55 8.33 -1.97
C GLN A 123 -31.46 7.59 -3.30
N HIS A 124 -30.88 8.20 -4.33
CA HIS A 124 -30.67 7.59 -5.63
C HIS A 124 -29.40 6.71 -5.66
N ASP A 125 -28.36 7.06 -4.88
CA ASP A 125 -27.13 6.26 -4.75
C ASP A 125 -27.28 5.01 -3.86
N LEU A 126 -28.13 5.07 -2.82
CA LEU A 126 -28.44 3.89 -1.99
C LEU A 126 -29.19 2.80 -2.77
N ALA A 127 -29.95 3.18 -3.81
CA ALA A 127 -30.64 2.26 -4.71
C ALA A 127 -29.71 1.64 -5.77
N ASN A 128 -28.59 2.32 -6.09
CA ASN A 128 -27.55 1.91 -7.04
C ASN A 128 -26.32 1.30 -6.33
N SER A 129 -26.52 0.48 -5.30
CA SER A 129 -25.45 -0.05 -4.43
C SER A 129 -24.46 -1.01 -5.13
N SER A 130 -23.65 -0.47 -6.03
CA SER A 130 -22.51 -1.12 -6.70
C SER A 130 -21.18 -0.82 -6.02
N ASN A 131 -21.19 -0.19 -4.83
CA ASN A 131 -19.95 0.07 -4.11
C ASN A 131 -19.41 -1.24 -3.50
N GLU A 132 -18.53 -1.91 -4.26
CA GLU A 132 -17.89 -3.17 -3.89
C GLU A 132 -16.79 -2.98 -2.85
N GLN A 133 -16.30 -1.75 -2.69
CA GLN A 133 -15.19 -1.40 -1.82
C GLN A 133 -15.67 -0.87 -0.47
N THR A 134 -14.90 -1.15 0.57
CA THR A 134 -15.10 -0.52 1.87
C THR A 134 -14.57 0.92 1.84
N PRO A 135 -15.02 1.84 2.72
CA PRO A 135 -14.51 3.21 2.75
C PRO A 135 -12.98 3.32 2.89
N GLN A 136 -12.37 2.41 3.66
CA GLN A 136 -10.91 2.38 3.80
C GLN A 136 -10.22 1.87 2.52
N GLU A 137 -10.78 0.87 1.84
CA GLU A 137 -10.25 0.43 0.54
C GLU A 137 -10.31 1.57 -0.49
N THR A 138 -11.42 2.32 -0.54
CA THR A 138 -11.55 3.49 -1.41
C THR A 138 -10.49 4.55 -1.11
N LEU A 139 -10.22 4.83 0.17
CA LEU A 139 -9.18 5.77 0.57
C LEU A 139 -7.78 5.28 0.20
N GLU A 140 -7.48 4.00 0.41
CA GLU A 140 -6.19 3.40 0.05
C GLU A 140 -5.97 3.43 -1.47
N THR A 141 -6.97 3.07 -2.28
CA THR A 141 -6.87 3.17 -3.75
C THR A 141 -6.72 4.62 -4.21
N ALA A 142 -7.43 5.56 -3.59
CA ALA A 142 -7.28 6.99 -3.90
C ALA A 142 -5.86 7.48 -3.56
N PHE A 143 -5.30 7.04 -2.44
CA PHE A 143 -3.94 7.36 -2.03
C PHE A 143 -2.90 6.81 -3.02
N GLU A 144 -3.01 5.55 -3.43
CA GLU A 144 -2.14 4.97 -4.46
C GLU A 144 -2.22 5.75 -5.78
N THR A 145 -3.44 6.09 -6.22
CA THR A 145 -3.66 6.86 -7.46
C THR A 145 -2.99 8.23 -7.39
N ILE A 146 -3.11 8.93 -6.26
CA ILE A 146 -2.46 10.23 -6.04
C ILE A 146 -0.93 10.07 -6.09
N ASN A 147 -0.38 9.05 -5.45
CA ASN A 147 1.05 8.80 -5.45
C ASN A 147 1.56 8.43 -6.85
N SER A 148 0.86 7.57 -7.60
CA SER A 148 1.23 7.21 -8.97
C SER A 148 1.19 8.40 -9.93
N ALA A 149 0.25 9.33 -9.76
CA ALA A 149 0.26 10.58 -10.51
C ALA A 149 1.46 11.44 -10.14
N LEU A 150 1.77 11.55 -8.84
CA LEU A 150 2.90 12.33 -8.35
C LEU A 150 4.26 11.74 -8.78
N THR A 151 4.42 10.42 -8.78
CA THR A 151 5.65 9.77 -9.27
C THR A 151 5.89 10.08 -10.75
N ALA A 152 4.84 10.05 -11.58
CA ALA A 152 4.93 10.45 -12.98
C ALA A 152 5.37 11.92 -13.15
N ASP A 153 4.79 12.83 -12.37
CA ASP A 153 5.16 14.26 -12.39
C ASP A 153 6.62 14.49 -11.94
N ILE A 154 7.08 13.76 -10.92
CA ILE A 154 8.48 13.81 -10.46
C ILE A 154 9.41 13.33 -11.57
N LEU A 155 9.09 12.20 -12.22
CA LEU A 155 9.93 11.64 -13.27
C LEU A 155 10.08 12.61 -14.46
N ASP A 156 8.98 13.21 -14.91
CA ASP A 156 9.00 14.23 -15.97
C ASP A 156 9.83 15.47 -15.56
N THR A 157 9.73 15.88 -14.29
CA THR A 157 10.54 16.99 -13.74
C THR A 157 12.03 16.65 -13.77
N ILE A 158 12.42 15.44 -13.38
CA ILE A 158 13.82 14.97 -13.43
C ILE A 158 14.33 14.94 -14.89
N LEU A 159 13.51 14.47 -15.83
CA LEU A 159 13.85 14.42 -17.25
C LEU A 159 14.03 15.81 -17.88
N LYS A 160 13.40 16.85 -17.33
CA LYS A 160 13.58 18.24 -17.76
C LYS A 160 14.78 18.93 -17.12
N ALA A 161 15.30 18.41 -16.01
CA ALA A 161 16.45 18.97 -15.30
C ALA A 161 17.78 18.72 -16.04
N SER A 162 18.87 19.33 -15.57
CA SER A 162 20.22 19.10 -16.13
C SER A 162 20.75 17.71 -15.76
N PRO A 163 21.69 17.13 -16.55
CA PRO A 163 22.37 15.88 -16.18
C PRO A 163 23.04 15.94 -14.81
N GLU A 164 23.74 17.05 -14.52
CA GLU A 164 24.40 17.29 -13.23
C GLU A 164 23.40 17.32 -12.07
N PHE A 165 22.21 17.90 -12.27
CA PHE A 165 21.16 17.85 -11.26
C PHE A 165 20.74 16.41 -10.96
N PHE A 166 20.60 15.56 -11.98
CA PHE A 166 20.23 14.16 -11.78
C PHE A 166 21.30 13.37 -11.04
N GLU A 167 22.58 13.59 -11.35
CA GLU A 167 23.70 12.97 -10.62
C GLU A 167 23.66 13.35 -9.13
N ASN A 168 23.47 14.64 -8.83
CA ASN A 168 23.34 15.12 -7.44
C ASN A 168 22.10 14.55 -6.76
N LEU A 169 20.95 14.48 -7.46
CA LEU A 169 19.71 13.91 -6.93
C LEU A 169 19.88 12.45 -6.50
N VAL A 170 20.61 11.65 -7.30
CA VAL A 170 20.88 10.25 -6.99
C VAL A 170 21.71 10.13 -5.70
N VAL A 171 22.71 11.00 -5.53
CA VAL A 171 23.49 11.06 -4.29
C VAL A 171 22.59 11.46 -3.11
N ASP A 172 21.80 12.52 -3.26
CA ASP A 172 20.87 13.00 -2.23
C ASP A 172 19.88 11.92 -1.81
N LEU A 173 19.40 11.10 -2.75
CA LEU A 173 18.54 9.96 -2.46
C LEU A 173 19.23 8.93 -1.58
N MET A 174 20.45 8.53 -1.93
CA MET A 174 21.20 7.57 -1.13
C MET A 174 21.42 8.10 0.30
N VAL A 175 21.67 9.41 0.44
CA VAL A 175 21.80 10.05 1.76
C VAL A 175 20.47 10.07 2.53
N ALA A 176 19.35 10.38 1.86
CA ALA A 176 18.02 10.38 2.47
C ALA A 176 17.58 8.97 2.93
N MET A 177 18.08 7.93 2.24
CA MET A 177 17.93 6.52 2.62
C MET A 177 18.84 6.10 3.79
N GLY A 178 19.76 6.97 4.22
CA GLY A 178 20.64 6.75 5.37
C GLY A 178 22.04 6.25 5.03
N TYR A 179 22.42 6.18 3.74
CA TYR A 179 23.79 5.90 3.33
C TYR A 179 24.68 7.17 3.42
N GLY A 180 26.00 7.01 3.35
CA GLY A 180 26.96 8.12 3.34
C GLY A 180 27.60 8.46 4.69
N GLY A 181 27.26 7.73 5.75
CA GLY A 181 27.89 7.88 7.06
C GLY A 181 27.48 9.14 7.82
N SER A 182 28.43 10.00 8.20
CA SER A 182 28.10 11.26 8.89
C SER A 182 27.61 12.31 7.90
N ARG A 183 26.74 13.25 8.33
CA ARG A 183 26.20 14.32 7.47
C ARG A 183 27.27 15.18 6.78
N LYS A 184 28.50 15.21 7.31
CA LYS A 184 29.67 15.89 6.71
C LYS A 184 30.39 15.05 5.66
N ASP A 185 30.36 13.72 5.77
CA ASP A 185 30.92 12.78 4.80
C ASP A 185 29.98 12.55 3.60
N ALA A 186 28.67 12.55 3.84
CA ALA A 186 27.64 12.39 2.82
C ALA A 186 27.70 13.48 1.73
N GLY A 187 28.03 14.72 2.10
CA GLY A 187 28.25 15.84 1.17
C GLY A 187 29.61 15.80 0.46
N GLN A 188 30.45 14.80 0.74
CA GLN A 188 31.69 14.51 0.01
C GLN A 188 31.54 13.27 -0.87
N ALA A 189 30.35 13.02 -1.43
CA ALA A 189 30.25 12.16 -2.59
C ALA A 189 31.21 12.73 -3.64
N THR A 190 32.35 12.07 -3.80
CA THR A 190 33.40 12.53 -4.68
C THR A 190 32.83 12.47 -6.09
N GLN A 191 32.52 13.63 -6.68
CA GLN A 191 32.31 13.78 -8.12
C GLN A 191 33.64 13.47 -8.81
N TYR A 192 34.01 12.19 -8.85
CA TYR A 192 35.23 11.73 -9.50
C TYR A 192 34.91 11.47 -10.98
N SER A 193 34.71 12.56 -11.72
CA SER A 193 34.55 12.53 -13.16
C SER A 193 35.91 12.31 -13.83
N GLN A 194 36.27 11.05 -14.10
CA GLN A 194 37.17 10.65 -15.20
C GLN A 194 37.38 9.15 -15.42
N ASP A 195 36.80 8.25 -14.61
CA ASP A 195 36.96 6.79 -14.81
C ASP A 195 35.65 6.13 -15.27
N GLY A 196 35.52 5.92 -16.58
CA GLY A 196 34.87 4.74 -17.17
C GLY A 196 33.38 4.46 -16.94
N GLY A 197 32.66 5.27 -16.15
CA GLY A 197 31.23 5.07 -15.87
C GLY A 197 30.82 5.00 -14.40
N ILE A 198 31.55 5.63 -13.49
CA ILE A 198 31.11 5.84 -12.10
C ILE A 198 30.75 7.32 -11.92
N ASP A 199 29.53 7.58 -11.43
CA ASP A 199 28.99 8.92 -11.26
C ASP A 199 29.00 9.35 -9.78
N GLY A 200 29.17 8.41 -8.84
CA GLY A 200 29.33 8.73 -7.42
C GLY A 200 29.85 7.56 -6.59
N ILE A 201 30.37 7.85 -5.39
CA ILE A 201 30.81 6.85 -4.42
C ILE A 201 30.27 7.24 -3.06
N ILE A 202 29.59 6.32 -2.38
CA ILE A 202 28.98 6.56 -1.06
C ILE A 202 29.38 5.48 -0.07
N LYS A 203 29.61 5.85 1.18
CA LYS A 203 29.90 4.90 2.27
C LYS A 203 28.62 4.14 2.65
N GLU A 204 28.71 2.83 2.80
CA GLU A 204 27.57 2.03 3.27
C GLU A 204 27.27 2.27 4.75
N ASP A 205 28.32 2.49 5.53
CA ASP A 205 28.26 2.62 6.98
C ASP A 205 29.04 3.85 7.47
N LYS A 206 28.85 4.19 8.75
CA LYS A 206 29.47 5.38 9.37
C LYS A 206 30.99 5.29 9.49
N LEU A 207 31.54 4.08 9.58
CA LEU A 207 32.98 3.83 9.64
C LEU A 207 33.61 3.83 8.24
N GLY A 208 32.79 3.68 7.18
CA GLY A 208 33.23 3.68 5.79
C GLY A 208 34.07 2.45 5.44
N LEU A 209 33.74 1.30 6.04
CA LEU A 209 34.44 0.05 5.78
C LEU A 209 34.09 -0.49 4.41
N GLU A 210 32.86 -0.27 3.96
CA GLU A 210 32.39 -0.63 2.64
C GLU A 210 31.91 0.60 1.86
N MET A 211 32.28 0.64 0.58
CA MET A 211 31.91 1.69 -0.37
C MET A 211 30.93 1.12 -1.39
N ILE A 212 29.90 1.90 -1.70
CA ILE A 212 28.91 1.65 -2.72
C ILE A 212 29.16 2.61 -3.87
N TYR A 213 29.31 2.08 -5.07
CA TYR A 213 29.54 2.86 -6.28
C TYR A 213 28.23 3.10 -6.99
N LEU A 214 28.02 4.31 -7.48
CA LEU A 214 26.78 4.75 -8.11
C LEU A 214 27.05 5.02 -9.59
N GLN A 215 26.12 4.58 -10.42
CA GLN A 215 26.01 5.01 -11.81
C GLN A 215 24.59 5.50 -12.07
N ALA A 216 24.46 6.69 -12.66
CA ALA A 216 23.22 7.36 -12.95
C ALA A 216 23.09 7.58 -14.48
N LYS A 217 22.07 6.96 -15.10
CA LYS A 217 21.75 7.16 -16.52
C LYS A 217 20.41 7.85 -16.70
N ARG A 218 20.46 9.10 -17.17
CA ARG A 218 19.25 9.84 -17.54
C ARG A 218 18.86 9.51 -18.97
N TYR A 219 17.90 8.60 -19.15
CA TYR A 219 17.38 8.20 -20.45
C TYR A 219 15.86 8.41 -20.53
N THR A 220 15.40 8.89 -21.69
CA THR A 220 13.96 9.12 -21.96
C THR A 220 13.32 7.93 -22.67
N ASN A 221 13.94 7.46 -23.76
CA ASN A 221 13.39 6.43 -24.65
C ASN A 221 14.34 5.23 -24.88
N LYS A 222 15.36 5.09 -24.02
CA LYS A 222 16.34 4.00 -24.10
C LYS A 222 16.18 3.10 -22.87
N THR A 223 15.85 1.84 -23.08
CA THR A 223 15.95 0.81 -22.04
C THR A 223 17.41 0.50 -21.77
N VAL A 224 17.78 0.38 -20.49
CA VAL A 224 19.12 -0.01 -20.07
C VAL A 224 19.29 -1.51 -20.30
N GLY A 225 20.28 -1.87 -21.11
CA GLY A 225 20.53 -3.26 -21.48
C GLY A 225 21.72 -3.86 -20.75
N ARG A 226 21.95 -5.16 -20.99
CA ARG A 226 23.13 -5.88 -20.49
C ARG A 226 24.47 -5.17 -20.80
N PRO A 227 24.71 -4.56 -21.97
CA PRO A 227 25.98 -3.88 -22.23
C PRO A 227 26.28 -2.72 -21.27
N ASP A 228 25.26 -1.94 -20.90
CA ASP A 228 25.40 -0.84 -19.94
C ASP A 228 25.83 -1.39 -18.55
N LEU A 229 25.21 -2.49 -18.10
CA LEU A 229 25.56 -3.13 -16.82
C LEU A 229 26.91 -3.86 -16.86
N GLN A 230 27.32 -4.41 -18.01
CA GLN A 230 28.64 -5.00 -18.19
C GLN A 230 29.73 -3.94 -18.10
N ALA A 231 29.52 -2.78 -18.70
CA ALA A 231 30.42 -1.64 -18.59
C ALA A 231 30.56 -1.20 -17.12
N PHE A 232 29.44 -1.08 -16.40
CA PHE A 232 29.46 -0.75 -14.98
C PHE A 232 30.19 -1.81 -14.14
N ALA A 233 29.90 -3.09 -14.36
CA ALA A 233 30.57 -4.19 -13.66
C ALA A 233 32.10 -4.20 -13.90
N GLY A 234 32.54 -3.82 -15.11
CA GLY A 234 33.94 -3.63 -15.44
C GLY A 234 34.57 -2.42 -14.72
N ALA A 235 33.85 -1.30 -14.61
CA ALA A 235 34.29 -0.15 -13.82
C ALA A 235 34.46 -0.52 -12.34
N LEU A 236 33.54 -1.30 -11.78
CA LEU A 236 33.68 -1.82 -10.40
C LEU A 236 34.95 -2.67 -10.21
N ASP A 237 35.35 -3.47 -11.21
CA ASP A 237 36.58 -4.27 -11.14
C ASP A 237 37.83 -3.38 -11.07
N MET A 238 37.85 -2.27 -11.83
CA MET A 238 38.98 -1.32 -11.80
C MET A 238 39.19 -0.73 -10.41
N HIS A 239 38.11 -0.53 -9.65
CA HIS A 239 38.15 -0.03 -8.27
C HIS A 239 38.13 -1.13 -7.20
N ARG A 240 38.22 -2.42 -7.59
CA ARG A 240 38.11 -3.58 -6.69
C ARG A 240 36.84 -3.55 -5.82
N ALA A 241 35.78 -2.95 -6.36
CA ALA A 241 34.51 -2.77 -5.68
C ALA A 241 33.60 -3.99 -5.88
N LYS A 242 32.87 -4.36 -4.82
CA LYS A 242 31.93 -5.49 -4.85
C LYS A 242 30.47 -5.07 -4.88
N LYS A 243 30.16 -3.83 -4.51
CA LYS A 243 28.80 -3.30 -4.37
C LYS A 243 28.62 -2.07 -5.25
N GLY A 244 27.50 -2.02 -5.95
CA GLY A 244 27.12 -0.85 -6.73
C GLY A 244 25.62 -0.71 -6.87
N VAL A 245 25.17 0.51 -7.18
CA VAL A 245 23.79 0.82 -7.53
C VAL A 245 23.79 1.46 -8.91
N PHE A 246 22.97 0.92 -9.80
CA PHE A 246 22.74 1.49 -11.11
C PHE A 246 21.34 2.11 -11.13
N ILE A 247 21.28 3.42 -11.29
CA ILE A 247 20.06 4.22 -11.30
C ILE A 247 19.79 4.72 -12.71
N THR A 248 18.54 4.63 -13.16
CA THR A 248 18.11 5.19 -14.45
C THR A 248 16.74 5.82 -14.34
N THR A 249 16.46 6.84 -15.17
CA THR A 249 15.10 7.40 -15.33
C THR A 249 14.23 6.57 -16.27
N SER A 250 14.77 5.51 -16.86
CA SER A 250 14.09 4.59 -17.78
C SER A 250 13.87 3.23 -17.12
N SER A 251 13.69 2.17 -17.91
CA SER A 251 13.56 0.78 -17.46
C SER A 251 14.81 -0.06 -17.78
N PHE A 252 14.90 -1.24 -17.16
CA PHE A 252 15.90 -2.26 -17.47
C PHE A 252 15.30 -3.36 -18.34
N SER A 253 16.11 -3.91 -19.26
CA SER A 253 15.70 -5.10 -20.01
C SER A 253 15.75 -6.35 -19.13
N LYS A 254 15.00 -7.40 -19.51
CA LYS A 254 15.03 -8.68 -18.78
C LYS A 254 16.43 -9.27 -18.72
N GLU A 255 17.17 -9.20 -19.82
CA GLU A 255 18.55 -9.69 -19.90
C GLU A 255 19.50 -8.90 -18.99
N ALA A 256 19.22 -7.61 -18.76
CA ALA A 256 19.99 -6.78 -17.83
C ALA A 256 19.75 -7.21 -16.38
N GLN A 257 18.48 -7.44 -16.00
CA GLN A 257 18.11 -7.94 -14.68
C GLN A 257 18.70 -9.32 -14.42
N GLU A 258 18.57 -10.26 -15.37
CA GLU A 258 19.15 -11.60 -15.27
C GLU A 258 20.67 -11.56 -15.12
N PHE A 259 21.36 -10.66 -15.85
CA PHE A 259 22.82 -10.53 -15.77
C PHE A 259 23.31 -10.20 -14.36
N THR A 260 22.62 -9.35 -13.60
CA THR A 260 23.02 -9.03 -12.22
C THR A 260 22.97 -10.22 -11.27
N GLY A 261 22.14 -11.22 -11.56
CA GLY A 261 22.07 -12.47 -10.78
C GLY A 261 23.16 -13.48 -11.15
N MET A 262 23.87 -13.29 -12.26
CA MET A 262 24.91 -14.22 -12.77
C MET A 262 26.34 -13.85 -12.32
N ILE A 263 26.55 -12.64 -11.84
CA ILE A 263 27.87 -12.13 -11.46
C ILE A 263 28.06 -12.18 -9.94
N GLU A 264 29.32 -12.28 -9.47
CA GLU A 264 29.62 -12.25 -8.03
C GLU A 264 29.39 -10.87 -7.39
N LYS A 265 29.41 -9.80 -8.18
CA LYS A 265 29.20 -8.43 -7.70
C LYS A 265 27.73 -8.19 -7.34
N ARG A 266 27.49 -7.44 -6.27
CA ARG A 266 26.14 -7.04 -5.86
C ARG A 266 25.79 -5.70 -6.51
N ILE A 267 25.11 -5.75 -7.64
CA ILE A 267 24.60 -4.57 -8.33
C ILE A 267 23.09 -4.47 -8.09
N VAL A 268 22.65 -3.39 -7.44
CA VAL A 268 21.23 -3.07 -7.26
C VAL A 268 20.77 -2.19 -8.43
N LEU A 269 19.61 -2.51 -8.99
CA LEU A 269 19.01 -1.76 -10.09
C LEU A 269 17.85 -0.90 -9.57
N ILE A 270 17.87 0.40 -9.89
CA ILE A 270 16.80 1.35 -9.56
C ILE A 270 16.34 1.99 -10.87
N ASP A 271 15.13 1.67 -11.30
CA ASP A 271 14.53 2.26 -12.51
C ASP A 271 13.73 3.53 -12.17
N GLY A 272 13.15 4.16 -13.19
CA GLY A 272 12.46 5.45 -13.03
C GLY A 272 11.28 5.38 -12.05
N GLU A 273 10.52 4.28 -12.08
CA GLU A 273 9.41 4.06 -11.14
C GLU A 273 9.94 3.91 -9.72
N ARG A 274 10.86 2.98 -9.49
CA ARG A 274 11.41 2.75 -8.14
C ARG A 274 12.15 3.96 -7.59
N LEU A 275 12.83 4.73 -8.45
CA LEU A 275 13.49 5.97 -8.08
C LEU A 275 12.49 6.95 -7.45
N THR A 276 11.37 7.19 -8.12
CA THR A 276 10.35 8.15 -7.67
C THR A 276 9.60 7.68 -6.42
N GLU A 277 9.35 6.38 -6.30
CA GLU A 277 8.80 5.79 -5.06
C GLU A 277 9.73 6.03 -3.86
N LEU A 278 11.04 5.78 -4.03
CA LEU A 278 12.04 6.02 -2.99
C LEU A 278 12.13 7.50 -2.62
N MET A 279 12.00 8.40 -3.61
CA MET A 279 11.93 9.84 -3.34
C MET A 279 10.72 10.20 -2.47
N LEU A 280 9.54 9.62 -2.74
CA LEU A 280 8.36 9.81 -1.89
C LEU A 280 8.55 9.23 -0.48
N GLU A 281 9.02 8.00 -0.39
CA GLU A 281 9.26 7.29 0.88
C GLU A 281 10.21 8.07 1.80
N HIS A 282 11.26 8.66 1.22
CA HIS A 282 12.28 9.41 1.95
C HIS A 282 12.07 10.93 1.96
N ASN A 283 10.91 11.42 1.52
CA ASN A 283 10.55 12.84 1.46
C ASN A 283 11.58 13.71 0.71
N LEU A 284 12.18 13.18 -0.36
CA LEU A 284 13.15 13.90 -1.19
C LEU A 284 12.44 14.58 -2.36
N GLY A 285 12.64 15.91 -2.49
CA GLY A 285 12.07 16.69 -3.59
C GLY A 285 10.54 16.88 -3.52
N VAL A 286 9.92 16.47 -2.42
CA VAL A 286 8.46 16.54 -2.19
C VAL A 286 8.16 17.20 -0.84
N SER A 287 6.93 17.67 -0.68
CA SER A 287 6.47 18.28 0.57
C SER A 287 5.07 17.77 0.94
N ILE A 288 4.83 17.66 2.25
CA ILE A 288 3.53 17.23 2.77
C ILE A 288 2.52 18.37 2.52
N LYS A 289 1.54 18.12 1.67
CA LYS A 289 0.44 19.07 1.41
C LYS A 289 -0.67 18.98 2.45
N GLN A 290 -1.01 17.77 2.91
CA GLN A 290 -2.09 17.52 3.86
C GLN A 290 -1.89 16.18 4.59
N VAL A 291 -2.39 16.07 5.82
CA VAL A 291 -2.38 14.85 6.63
C VAL A 291 -3.82 14.46 6.98
N PHE A 292 -4.17 13.18 6.79
CA PHE A 292 -5.43 12.60 7.22
C PHE A 292 -5.17 11.56 8.32
N GLU A 293 -5.81 11.72 9.48
CA GLU A 293 -5.67 10.79 10.60
C GLU A 293 -6.92 9.93 10.78
N ILE A 294 -6.76 8.61 10.81
CA ILE A 294 -7.83 7.66 11.14
C ILE A 294 -7.68 7.27 12.61
N LYS A 295 -8.71 7.53 13.42
CA LYS A 295 -8.73 7.18 14.84
C LYS A 295 -9.45 5.86 15.07
N THR A 296 -8.99 5.10 16.06
CA THR A 296 -9.67 3.90 16.56
C THR A 296 -9.97 4.09 18.05
N ILE A 297 -10.94 3.34 18.56
CA ILE A 297 -11.23 3.35 20.00
C ILE A 297 -10.01 2.82 20.75
N ASP A 298 -9.52 3.61 21.71
CA ASP A 298 -8.54 3.20 22.70
C ASP A 298 -9.24 2.34 23.77
N THR A 299 -9.03 1.03 23.73
CA THR A 299 -9.72 0.16 24.70
C THR A 299 -9.28 0.37 26.12
N ASP A 300 -8.04 0.77 26.33
CA ASP A 300 -7.48 0.83 27.68
C ASP A 300 -8.04 2.05 28.40
N TYR A 301 -8.37 3.10 27.64
CA TYR A 301 -9.10 4.26 28.15
C TYR A 301 -10.57 3.95 28.52
N PHE A 302 -11.24 3.08 27.77
CA PHE A 302 -12.66 2.74 27.95
C PHE A 302 -12.89 1.43 28.72
N SER A 303 -11.85 0.76 29.22
CA SER A 303 -12.00 -0.35 30.14
C SER A 303 -12.26 0.20 31.54
N GLU A 304 -13.46 -0.06 32.06
CA GLU A 304 -13.74 0.13 33.49
C GLU A 304 -13.07 -1.01 34.27
N GLU A 305 -11.86 -0.75 34.78
CA GLU A 305 -11.36 -1.40 36.01
C GLU A 305 -11.71 -0.55 37.23
#